data_AF-A0A0N7JH14-F1
#
_entry.id   AF-A0A0N7JH14-F1
#
_cell.length_a   1.000
_cell.length_b   1.000
_cell.length_c   1.000
_cell.angle_alpha   90.00
_cell.angle_beta   90.00
_cell.angle_gamma   90.00
#
_symmetry.space_group_name_H-M   'P 1'
#
loop_
_entity.id
_entity.type
_entity.pdbx_description
1 polymer ?
#
loop_
_entity_poly.entity_id
_entity_poly.type
_entity_poly.pdbx_seq_one_letter_code
_entity_poly.pdbx_strand_id
1 'polypeptide(L)'
;MSTGEILKTRLSEYSALWLASFVLVLAGAGFVSLALGRDLVEVADKVLPVSFALLGVAVVIGVGVTVVSRASLIAKCLVTLLALLLVLPLLWSPVLAVLILATIGRVTIEYSEAYAQFRIIVSQLIYPVVSMVVEGPLVAAVWNAFQIIASIVGFVASALQVWRVVKSWMAGQGTEA
;
A
#
# COMPACT_ATOMS: atom_id res chain seq x y z
N MET A 1 6.43 8.80 25.82
CA MET A 1 6.52 7.71 24.83
C MET A 1 7.96 7.51 24.45
N SER A 2 8.43 6.27 24.50
CA SER A 2 9.75 5.92 23.96
C SER A 2 9.73 5.95 22.43
N THR A 3 10.88 6.16 21.78
CA THR A 3 11.00 6.15 20.31
C THR A 3 10.45 4.86 19.69
N GLY A 4 10.62 3.72 20.38
CA GLY A 4 10.11 2.42 19.92
C GLY A 4 8.58 2.33 19.91
N GLU A 5 7.90 2.93 20.88
CA GLU A 5 6.42 2.97 20.91
C GLU A 5 5.85 3.80 19.76
N ILE A 6 6.50 4.92 19.42
CA ILE A 6 6.10 5.77 18.29
C ILE A 6 6.23 4.97 16.99
N LEU A 7 7.36 4.31 16.76
CA LEU A 7 7.60 3.49 15.57
C LEU A 7 6.59 2.35 15.44
N LYS A 8 6.34 1.61 16.53
CA LYS A 8 5.37 0.51 16.54
C LYS A 8 3.95 0.98 16.20
N THR A 9 3.56 2.14 16.73
CA THR A 9 2.25 2.74 16.44
C THR A 9 2.14 3.12 14.97
N ARG A 10 3.16 3.80 14.42
CA ARG A 10 3.21 4.20 13.01
C ARG A 10 3.21 3.00 12.05
N LEU A 11 3.93 1.93 12.39
CA LEU A 11 3.87 0.68 11.62
C LEU A 11 2.47 0.07 11.61
N SER A 12 1.75 0.09 12.74
CA SER A 12 0.38 -0.42 12.81
C SER A 12 -0.60 0.43 12.01
N GLU A 13 -0.49 1.76 12.08
CA GLU A 13 -1.29 2.69 11.27
C GLU A 13 -1.03 2.48 9.78
N TYR A 14 0.23 2.29 9.42
CA TYR A 14 0.64 2.00 8.06
C TYR A 14 0.02 0.70 7.53
N SER A 15 0.10 -0.40 8.29
CA SER A 15 -0.55 -1.67 7.92
C SER A 15 -2.06 -1.52 7.77
N ALA A 16 -2.69 -0.75 8.66
CA ALA A 16 -4.12 -0.47 8.57
C ALA A 16 -4.48 0.34 7.32
N LEU A 17 -3.71 1.38 6.98
CA LEU A 17 -3.91 2.17 5.75
C LEU A 17 -3.74 1.31 4.50
N TRP A 18 -2.71 0.46 4.49
CA TRP A 18 -2.46 -0.46 3.40
C TRP A 18 -3.66 -1.41 3.20
N LEU A 19 -4.13 -2.05 4.27
CA LEU A 19 -5.25 -2.99 4.21
C LEU A 19 -6.56 -2.28 3.84
N ALA A 20 -6.83 -1.12 4.44
CA ALA A 20 -8.03 -0.35 4.18
C ALA A 20 -8.09 0.08 2.72
N SER A 21 -6.99 0.64 2.18
CA SER A 21 -6.93 1.02 0.76
C SER A 21 -7.11 -0.17 -0.16
N PHE A 22 -6.52 -1.32 0.18
CA PHE A 22 -6.63 -2.53 -0.63
C PHE A 22 -8.09 -2.98 -0.71
N VAL A 23 -8.74 -3.15 0.45
CA VAL A 23 -10.11 -3.63 0.55
C VAL A 23 -11.09 -2.65 -0.09
N LEU A 24 -10.92 -1.35 0.16
CA LEU A 24 -11.82 -0.32 -0.39
C LEU A 24 -11.73 -0.25 -1.91
N VAL A 25 -10.52 -0.30 -2.48
CA VAL A 25 -10.35 -0.33 -3.94
C VAL A 25 -10.86 -1.65 -4.52
N LEU A 26 -10.56 -2.78 -3.89
CA LEU A 26 -11.01 -4.09 -4.36
C LEU A 26 -12.54 -4.18 -4.40
N ALA A 27 -13.20 -3.77 -3.31
CA ALA A 27 -14.65 -3.78 -3.22
C ALA A 27 -15.29 -2.72 -4.14
N GLY A 28 -14.77 -1.49 -4.12
CA GLY A 28 -15.32 -0.38 -4.90
C GLY A 28 -15.15 -0.57 -6.40
N ALA A 29 -13.92 -0.80 -6.87
CA ALA A 29 -13.66 -1.05 -8.29
C ALA A 29 -14.29 -2.36 -8.76
N GLY A 30 -14.30 -3.40 -7.91
CA GLY A 30 -14.94 -4.67 -8.20
C GLY A 30 -16.45 -4.53 -8.35
N PHE A 31 -17.11 -3.77 -7.48
CA PHE A 31 -18.54 -3.48 -7.60
C PHE A 31 -18.84 -2.72 -8.89
N VAL A 32 -18.10 -1.66 -9.19
CA VAL A 32 -18.35 -0.85 -10.40
C VAL A 32 -18.06 -1.64 -11.68
N SER A 33 -17.00 -2.43 -11.72
CA SER A 33 -16.65 -3.18 -12.93
C SER A 33 -17.48 -4.45 -13.10
N LEU A 34 -17.59 -5.28 -12.07
CA LEU A 34 -18.23 -6.59 -12.17
C LEU A 34 -19.76 -6.53 -11.96
N ALA A 35 -20.25 -5.70 -11.03
CA ALA A 35 -21.69 -5.63 -10.75
C ALA A 35 -22.41 -4.62 -11.65
N LEU A 36 -21.76 -3.51 -12.01
CA LEU A 36 -22.34 -2.48 -12.90
C LEU A 36 -21.86 -2.60 -14.35
N GLY A 37 -20.97 -3.55 -14.66
CA GLY A 37 -20.51 -3.84 -16.03
C GLY A 37 -19.66 -2.73 -16.66
N ARG A 38 -19.01 -1.87 -15.86
CA ARG A 38 -18.12 -0.83 -16.39
C ARG A 38 -16.75 -1.39 -16.77
N ASP A 39 -16.15 -0.79 -17.79
CA ASP A 39 -14.81 -1.14 -18.21
C ASP A 39 -13.80 -0.92 -17.05
N LEU A 40 -13.06 -1.98 -16.72
CA LEU A 40 -12.13 -1.96 -15.60
C LEU A 40 -10.99 -0.96 -15.82
N VAL A 41 -10.55 -0.75 -17.06
CA VAL A 41 -9.49 0.20 -17.43
C VAL A 41 -9.95 1.62 -17.10
N GLU A 42 -11.17 1.99 -17.50
CA GLU A 42 -11.74 3.31 -17.18
C GLU A 42 -11.95 3.50 -15.66
N VAL A 43 -12.33 2.44 -14.95
CA VAL A 43 -12.48 2.48 -13.48
C VAL A 43 -11.12 2.66 -12.83
N ALA A 44 -10.09 1.94 -13.28
CA ALA A 44 -8.73 2.06 -12.77
C ALA A 44 -8.15 3.46 -12.97
N ASP A 45 -8.39 4.08 -14.13
CA ASP A 45 -7.93 5.45 -14.44
C ASP A 45 -8.53 6.52 -13.53
N LYS A 46 -9.65 6.22 -12.86
CA LYS A 46 -10.27 7.12 -11.87
C LYS A 46 -9.88 6.75 -10.45
N VAL A 47 -9.93 5.46 -10.11
CA VAL A 47 -9.75 4.99 -8.73
C VAL A 47 -8.30 5.08 -8.30
N LEU A 48 -7.33 4.78 -9.18
CA LEU A 48 -5.92 4.80 -8.83
C LEU A 48 -5.43 6.22 -8.46
N PRO A 49 -5.64 7.27 -9.28
CA PRO A 49 -5.20 8.63 -8.92
C PRO A 49 -5.84 9.14 -7.63
N VAL A 50 -7.14 8.87 -7.43
CA VAL A 50 -7.85 9.24 -6.20
C VAL A 50 -7.25 8.53 -4.99
N SER A 51 -6.98 7.22 -5.10
CA SER A 51 -6.37 6.45 -4.03
C SER A 51 -4.96 6.95 -3.71
N PHE A 52 -4.15 7.25 -4.72
CA PHE A 52 -2.81 7.81 -4.53
C PHE A 52 -2.84 9.16 -3.85
N ALA A 53 -3.77 10.05 -4.24
CA ALA A 53 -3.93 11.36 -3.60
C ALA A 53 -4.32 11.21 -2.13
N LEU A 54 -5.30 10.36 -1.82
CA LEU A 54 -5.75 10.13 -0.44
C LEU A 54 -4.65 9.51 0.43
N LEU A 55 -3.93 8.51 -0.08
CA LEU A 55 -2.79 7.90 0.63
C LEU A 55 -1.65 8.90 0.82
N GLY A 56 -1.36 9.73 -0.18
CA GLY A 56 -0.37 10.81 -0.09
C GLY A 56 -0.72 11.80 1.02
N VAL A 57 -1.98 12.25 1.08
CA VAL A 57 -2.46 13.13 2.16
C VAL A 57 -2.36 12.44 3.51
N ALA A 58 -2.75 11.17 3.62
CA ALA A 58 -2.66 10.42 4.88
C ALA A 58 -1.21 10.33 5.40
N VAL A 59 -0.24 10.09 4.52
CA VAL A 59 1.19 10.06 4.86
C VAL A 59 1.67 11.45 5.30
N VAL A 60 1.33 12.51 4.57
CA VAL A 60 1.70 13.89 4.93
C VAL A 60 1.13 14.28 6.28
N ILE A 61 -0.12 13.94 6.58
CA ILE A 61 -0.73 14.17 7.89
C ILE A 61 0.00 13.38 8.97
N GLY A 62 0.25 12.09 8.76
CA GLY A 62 0.93 11.23 9.74
C GLY A 62 2.34 11.71 10.08
N VAL A 63 3.11 12.13 9.08
CA VAL A 63 4.44 12.74 9.27
C VAL A 63 4.30 14.11 9.93
N GLY A 64 3.40 14.97 9.44
CA GLY A 64 3.19 16.33 9.97
C GLY A 64 2.83 16.35 11.45
N VAL A 65 1.91 15.49 11.87
CA VAL A 65 1.54 15.31 13.29
C VAL A 65 2.77 14.89 14.11
N THR A 66 3.63 14.03 13.56
CA THR A 66 4.85 13.59 14.25
C THR A 66 5.89 14.72 14.34
N VAL A 67 6.02 15.54 13.29
CA VAL A 67 6.96 16.68 13.26
C VAL A 67 6.56 17.77 14.26
N VAL A 68 5.27 18.08 14.39
CA VAL A 68 4.75 19.09 15.34
C VAL A 68 4.73 18.58 16.78
N SER A 69 4.76 17.25 16.98
CA SER A 69 4.79 16.67 18.33
C SER A 69 6.07 17.03 19.12
N ARG A 70 5.99 16.90 20.46
CA ARG A 70 7.14 17.02 21.38
C ARG A 70 8.10 15.83 21.33
N ALA A 71 8.04 14.98 20.31
CA ALA A 71 8.96 13.86 20.14
C ALA A 71 10.41 14.34 19.94
N SER A 72 11.38 13.49 20.28
CA SER A 72 12.80 13.78 20.05
C SER A 72 13.11 13.93 18.56
N LEU A 73 14.18 14.66 18.24
CA LEU A 73 14.62 14.86 16.85
C LEU A 73 14.90 13.52 16.15
N ILE A 74 15.49 12.56 16.88
CA ILE A 74 15.76 11.20 16.40
C ILE A 74 14.45 10.49 16.02
N ALA A 75 13.42 10.57 16.87
CA ALA A 75 12.13 9.95 16.57
C ALA A 75 11.48 10.57 15.33
N LYS A 76 11.58 11.89 15.14
CA LYS A 76 11.09 12.58 13.95
C LYS A 76 11.81 12.08 12.69
N CYS A 77 13.13 12.03 12.69
CA CYS A 77 13.92 11.52 11.56
C CYS A 77 13.58 10.06 11.24
N LEU A 78 13.46 9.19 12.25
CA LEU A 78 13.14 7.78 12.04
C LEU A 78 11.73 7.59 11.48
N VAL A 79 10.74 8.35 11.95
CA VAL A 79 9.37 8.28 11.41
C VAL A 79 9.31 8.80 9.98
N THR A 80 10.00 9.89 9.66
CA THR A 80 10.07 10.40 8.28
C THR A 80 10.76 9.40 7.36
N LEU A 81 11.89 8.82 7.79
CA LEU A 81 12.58 7.78 7.03
C LEU A 81 11.71 6.55 6.82
N LEU A 82 10.99 6.12 7.86
CA LEU A 82 10.04 5.01 7.77
C LEU A 82 8.91 5.33 6.79
N ALA A 83 8.35 6.54 6.83
CA ALA A 83 7.32 6.97 5.89
C ALA A 83 7.83 6.99 4.45
N LEU A 84 9.05 7.49 4.21
CA LEU A 84 9.68 7.48 2.88
C LEU A 84 9.93 6.06 2.39
N LEU A 85 10.37 5.15 3.26
CA LEU A 85 10.61 3.76 2.91
C LEU A 85 9.31 3.02 2.56
N LEU A 86 8.25 3.31 3.30
CA LEU A 86 6.98 2.60 3.20
C LEU A 86 5.97 3.26 2.25
N VAL A 87 6.17 4.50 1.81
CA VAL A 87 5.22 5.15 0.90
C VAL A 87 5.04 4.36 -0.39
N LEU A 88 6.12 3.81 -0.94
CA LEU A 88 6.06 3.06 -2.19
C LEU A 88 5.26 1.75 -2.03
N PRO A 89 5.56 0.88 -1.05
CA PRO A 89 4.69 -0.26 -0.74
C PRO A 89 3.24 0.12 -0.43
N LEU A 90 2.96 1.34 0.07
CA LEU A 90 1.61 1.80 0.38
C LEU A 90 0.81 2.07 -0.87
N LEU A 91 1.40 2.82 -1.80
CA LEU A 91 0.80 3.10 -3.10
C LEU A 91 0.58 1.81 -3.91
N TRP A 92 1.33 0.76 -3.62
CA TRP A 92 1.15 -0.55 -4.25
C TRP A 92 -0.16 -1.25 -3.83
N SER A 93 -0.73 -0.91 -2.67
CA SER A 93 -1.99 -1.50 -2.16
C SER A 93 -3.18 -1.37 -3.15
N PRO A 94 -3.59 -0.17 -3.56
CA PRO A 94 -4.70 -0.01 -4.51
C PRO A 94 -4.38 -0.60 -5.89
N VAL A 95 -3.11 -0.63 -6.29
CA VAL A 95 -2.67 -1.24 -7.56
C VAL A 95 -2.86 -2.75 -7.54
N LEU A 96 -2.49 -3.43 -6.45
CA LEU A 96 -2.74 -4.86 -6.28
C LEU A 96 -4.21 -5.21 -6.36
N ALA A 97 -5.08 -4.40 -5.74
CA ALA A 97 -6.52 -4.62 -5.80
C ALA A 97 -7.02 -4.58 -7.25
N VAL A 98 -6.60 -3.60 -8.04
CA VAL A 98 -6.96 -3.49 -9.47
C VAL A 98 -6.35 -4.64 -10.29
N LEU A 99 -5.11 -5.05 -10.02
CA LEU A 99 -4.48 -6.20 -10.71
C LEU A 99 -5.22 -7.51 -10.46
N ILE A 100 -5.70 -7.73 -9.24
CA ILE A 100 -6.54 -8.90 -8.90
C ILE A 100 -7.83 -8.87 -9.71
N LEU A 101 -8.51 -7.71 -9.75
CA LEU A 101 -9.72 -7.55 -10.55
C LEU A 101 -9.48 -7.75 -12.05
N ALA A 102 -8.36 -7.24 -12.56
CA ALA A 102 -7.96 -7.41 -13.95
C ALA A 102 -7.72 -8.87 -14.31
N THR A 103 -7.10 -9.61 -13.39
CA THR A 103 -6.89 -11.06 -13.50
C THR A 103 -8.22 -11.80 -13.52
N ILE A 104 -9.16 -11.45 -12.62
CA ILE A 104 -10.50 -12.05 -12.55
C ILE A 104 -11.30 -11.75 -13.83
N GLY A 105 -11.29 -10.49 -14.29
CA GLY A 105 -11.97 -10.04 -15.49
C GLY A 105 -11.29 -10.45 -16.80
N ARG A 106 -10.10 -11.07 -16.74
CA ARG A 106 -9.22 -11.35 -17.89
C ARG A 106 -8.96 -10.14 -18.79
N VAL A 107 -8.81 -8.97 -18.17
CA VAL A 107 -8.51 -7.70 -18.86
C VAL A 107 -7.06 -7.32 -18.62
N THR A 108 -6.41 -6.79 -19.65
CA THR A 108 -5.03 -6.30 -19.54
C THR A 108 -5.04 -4.88 -18.96
N ILE A 109 -4.60 -4.73 -17.70
CA ILE A 109 -4.56 -3.41 -17.04
C ILE A 109 -3.48 -2.48 -17.61
N GLU A 110 -2.58 -3.00 -18.44
CA GLU A 110 -1.50 -2.21 -19.06
C GLU A 110 -2.03 -1.10 -19.98
N TYR A 111 -3.29 -1.19 -20.40
CA TYR A 111 -3.98 -0.12 -21.15
C TYR A 111 -4.48 1.03 -20.27
N SER A 112 -4.45 0.90 -18.94
CA SER A 112 -4.77 2.00 -18.02
C SER A 112 -3.63 3.00 -18.00
N GLU A 113 -3.96 4.26 -18.30
CA GLU A 113 -3.01 5.36 -18.25
C GLU A 113 -2.49 5.56 -16.81
N ALA A 114 -3.36 5.49 -15.81
CA ALA A 114 -2.97 5.68 -14.41
C ALA A 114 -2.00 4.58 -13.93
N TYR A 115 -2.25 3.32 -14.31
CA TYR A 115 -1.33 2.22 -14.00
C TYR A 115 0.01 2.37 -14.75
N ALA A 116 -0.04 2.73 -16.03
CA ALA A 116 1.16 2.94 -16.85
C ALA A 116 2.04 4.08 -16.28
N GLN A 117 1.43 5.23 -15.94
CA GLN A 117 2.13 6.35 -15.31
C GLN A 117 2.74 5.96 -13.96
N PHE A 118 1.99 5.23 -13.12
CA PHE A 118 2.53 4.73 -11.87
C PHE A 118 3.76 3.85 -12.10
N ARG A 119 3.70 2.89 -13.03
CA ARG A 119 4.84 2.03 -13.38
C ARG A 119 6.03 2.85 -13.90
N ILE A 120 5.80 3.87 -14.70
CA ILE A 120 6.85 4.78 -15.21
C ILE A 120 7.52 5.52 -14.07
N ILE A 121 6.75 6.18 -13.20
CA ILE A 121 7.28 6.97 -12.07
C ILE A 121 8.09 6.07 -11.14
N VAL A 122 7.54 4.91 -10.77
CA VAL A 122 8.26 3.98 -9.90
C VAL A 122 9.52 3.45 -10.59
N SER A 123 9.47 3.16 -11.88
CA SER A 123 10.66 2.74 -12.64
C SER A 123 11.72 3.84 -12.61
N GLN A 124 11.36 5.11 -12.82
CA GLN A 124 12.31 6.24 -12.74
C GLN A 124 12.92 6.41 -11.35
N LEU A 125 12.21 6.06 -10.28
CA LEU A 125 12.72 6.11 -8.91
C LEU A 125 13.68 4.95 -8.60
N ILE A 126 13.34 3.75 -9.07
CA ILE A 126 14.11 2.52 -8.78
C ILE A 126 15.34 2.42 -9.70
N TYR A 127 15.23 2.82 -10.96
CA TYR A 127 16.26 2.61 -11.97
C TYR A 127 17.63 3.20 -11.60
N PRO A 128 17.75 4.44 -11.06
CA PRO A 128 19.03 4.99 -10.64
C PRO A 128 19.70 4.15 -9.55
N VAL A 129 18.90 3.68 -8.58
CA VAL A 129 19.37 2.84 -7.47
C VAL A 129 19.84 1.48 -7.98
N VAL A 130 19.10 0.89 -8.92
CA VAL A 130 19.48 -0.40 -9.51
C VAL A 130 20.70 -0.27 -10.41
N SER A 131 20.79 0.80 -11.21
CA SER A 131 21.94 1.05 -12.09
C SER A 131 23.24 1.31 -11.32
N MET A 132 23.16 1.74 -10.06
CA MET A 132 24.31 1.89 -9.17
C MET A 132 24.81 0.55 -8.61
N VAL A 133 23.99 -0.51 -8.64
CA VAL A 133 24.27 -1.79 -7.98
C VAL A 133 24.49 -2.91 -9.00
N VAL A 134 23.82 -2.90 -10.16
CA VAL A 134 23.93 -3.97 -11.18
C VAL A 134 23.63 -3.42 -12.59
N GLU A 135 24.47 -3.76 -13.57
CA GLU A 135 24.22 -3.50 -15.00
C GLU A 135 23.32 -4.60 -15.61
N GLY A 136 22.27 -4.24 -16.38
CA GLY A 136 21.65 -5.15 -17.36
C GLY A 136 20.17 -5.59 -17.15
N PRO A 137 19.73 -6.70 -17.81
CA PRO A 137 18.30 -7.11 -17.99
C PRO A 137 17.55 -7.50 -16.71
N LEU A 138 18.18 -7.32 -15.56
CA LEU A 138 17.69 -7.68 -14.23
C LEU A 138 16.65 -6.70 -13.68
N VAL A 139 16.35 -5.57 -14.33
CA VAL A 139 15.32 -4.63 -13.88
C VAL A 139 13.93 -5.29 -13.80
N ALA A 140 13.57 -6.11 -14.79
CA ALA A 140 12.32 -6.88 -14.74
C ALA A 140 12.34 -7.97 -13.65
N ALA A 141 13.50 -8.55 -13.36
CA ALA A 141 13.68 -9.53 -12.30
C ALA A 141 13.60 -8.89 -10.90
N VAL A 142 14.18 -7.71 -10.73
CA VAL A 142 14.07 -6.90 -9.49
C VAL A 142 12.64 -6.44 -9.30
N TRP A 143 11.97 -6.02 -10.37
CA TRP A 143 10.55 -5.67 -10.34
C TRP A 143 9.68 -6.85 -9.88
N ASN A 144 9.86 -8.03 -10.49
CA ASN A 144 9.17 -9.25 -10.08
C ASN A 144 9.51 -9.65 -8.65
N ALA A 145 10.77 -9.54 -8.23
CA ALA A 145 11.19 -9.85 -6.87
C ALA A 145 10.55 -8.88 -5.86
N PHE A 146 10.48 -7.59 -6.20
CA PHE A 146 9.82 -6.59 -5.37
C PHE A 146 8.32 -6.86 -5.27
N GLN A 147 7.67 -7.24 -6.36
CA GLN A 147 6.26 -7.65 -6.35
C GLN A 147 6.02 -8.90 -5.50
N ILE A 148 6.89 -9.91 -5.59
CA ILE A 148 6.81 -11.13 -4.78
C ILE A 148 6.96 -10.79 -3.30
N ILE A 149 7.98 -10.02 -2.94
CA ILE A 149 8.25 -9.64 -1.54
C ILE A 149 7.13 -8.75 -1.01
N ALA A 150 6.68 -7.75 -1.77
CA ALA A 150 5.58 -6.88 -1.37
C ALA A 150 4.27 -7.67 -1.18
N SER A 151 4.01 -8.68 -2.01
CA SER A 151 2.84 -9.55 -1.88
C SER A 151 2.93 -10.44 -0.64
N ILE A 152 4.11 -11.02 -0.36
CA ILE A 152 4.32 -11.83 0.85
C ILE A 152 4.18 -10.96 2.10
N VAL A 153 4.83 -9.80 2.13
CA VAL A 153 4.77 -8.87 3.26
C VAL A 153 3.34 -8.34 3.44
N GLY A 154 2.66 -7.97 2.36
CA GLY A 154 1.27 -7.52 2.38
C GLY A 154 0.33 -8.63 2.87
N PHE A 155 0.53 -9.87 2.44
CA PHE A 155 -0.23 -11.04 2.91
C PHE A 155 0.00 -11.29 4.39
N VAL A 156 1.25 -11.31 4.86
CA VAL A 156 1.59 -11.53 6.27
C VAL A 156 1.04 -10.41 7.15
N ALA A 157 1.19 -9.14 6.73
CA ALA A 157 0.64 -8.00 7.44
C ALA A 157 -0.90 -8.09 7.55
N SER A 158 -1.56 -8.45 6.45
CA SER A 158 -3.01 -8.65 6.40
C SER A 158 -3.44 -9.83 7.28
N ALA A 159 -2.74 -10.96 7.23
CA ALA A 159 -3.04 -12.14 8.05
C ALA A 159 -2.89 -11.85 9.54
N LEU A 160 -1.83 -11.15 9.95
CA LEU A 160 -1.62 -10.75 11.35
C LEU A 160 -2.69 -9.75 11.82
N GLN A 161 -3.12 -8.84 10.94
CA GLN A 161 -4.16 -7.87 11.26
C GLN A 161 -5.55 -8.50 11.35
N VAL A 162 -5.91 -9.37 10.40
CA VAL A 162 -7.14 -10.18 10.45
C VAL A 162 -7.14 -11.06 11.69
N TRP A 163 -6.03 -11.74 12.00
CA TRP A 163 -5.90 -12.56 13.19
C TRP A 163 -6.12 -11.77 14.48
N ARG A 164 -5.64 -10.52 14.55
CA ARG A 164 -5.90 -9.64 15.71
C ARG A 164 -7.37 -9.29 15.86
N VAL A 165 -8.07 -8.98 14.77
CA VAL A 165 -9.50 -8.68 14.78
C VAL A 165 -10.30 -9.93 15.18
N VAL A 166 -10.00 -11.07 14.57
CA VAL A 166 -10.64 -12.36 14.90
C VAL A 166 -10.40 -12.72 16.36
N LYS A 167 -9.16 -12.57 16.86
CA LYS A 167 -8.83 -12.79 18.26
C LYS A 167 -9.59 -11.84 19.19
N SER A 168 -9.76 -10.57 18.83
CA SER A 168 -10.52 -9.62 19.67
C SER A 168 -12.01 -9.98 19.70
N TRP A 169 -12.57 -10.47 18.60
CA TRP A 169 -13.95 -10.95 18.54
C TRP A 169 -14.15 -12.22 19.39
N MET A 170 -13.21 -13.17 19.32
CA MET A 170 -13.24 -14.37 20.18
C MET A 170 -13.03 -14.03 21.65
N ALA A 171 -12.17 -13.05 21.98
CA ALA A 171 -11.97 -12.60 23.35
C ALA A 171 -13.19 -11.83 23.91
N GLY A 172 -13.94 -11.12 23.05
CA GLY A 172 -15.18 -10.44 23.42
C GLY A 172 -16.37 -11.37 23.70
N GLN A 173 -16.32 -12.63 23.26
CA GLN A 173 -17.34 -13.65 23.58
C GLN A 173 -17.11 -14.35 24.94
N GLY A 174 -16.01 -14.04 25.64
CA GLY A 174 -15.65 -14.62 26.93
C GLY A 174 -15.97 -13.73 28.14
N THR A 175 -16.78 -12.68 27.98
CA THR A 175 -17.11 -11.73 29.07
C THR A 175 -18.62 -11.52 29.24
N GLU A 176 -19.42 -12.56 28.97
CA GLU A 176 -20.81 -12.67 29.44
C GLU A 176 -21.07 -14.13 29.85
N ALA A 177 -20.59 -14.51 31.04
CA ALA A 177 -21.03 -15.70 31.78
C ALA A 177 -20.78 -15.49 33.28
#